data_AF-A0A0S4KWJ0-F1
#
_entry.id   AF-A0A0S4KWJ0-F1
#
_cell.length_a   1.000
_cell.length_b   1.000
_cell.length_c   1.000
_cell.angle_alpha   90.00
_cell.angle_beta   90.00
_cell.angle_gamma   90.00
#
_symmetry.space_group_name_H-M   'P 1'
#
loop_
_entity.id
_entity.type
_entity.pdbx_description
1 polymer ?
#
loop_
_entity_poly.entity_id
_entity_poly.type
_entity_poly.pdbx_seq_one_letter_code
_entity_poly.pdbx_strand_id
1 'polypeptide(L)'
;MSIETRVAVQQNRLDELIREMQEGLERIHVDLDELQQGPDPDRHRALARAMKTEVAGIRGSAVKAGFPEVKEACEDAILLIESVGDPDARRGVGDYLALCKGLGRIRQSLTRAAAMNPRGTSVCDFVKDAPATITTNGLLAALHRLQESRSASATRNGHLLPAVIERVEQLKEKGVEECNGMFLKELLDESSKKEAEFVEIAQTQIPAIIEVVGPLKRGERWSDQLADRFREVIGRFSRLLSSAKEADAPQSVFFDGLMGFLTLVMQQRVVVTGRRYAAVESRLQECLGAVHAWAEERLAERSAIGSLLDMK
;
A
#
# COMPACT_ATOMS: atom_id res chain seq x y z
N MET A 1 -5.43 -39.01 -23.42
CA MET A 1 -4.94 -37.70 -22.96
C MET A 1 -4.83 -37.74 -21.45
N SER A 2 -3.62 -37.55 -20.91
CA SER A 2 -3.39 -37.58 -19.47
C SER A 2 -4.04 -36.36 -18.79
N ILE A 3 -4.41 -36.48 -17.52
CA ILE A 3 -4.98 -35.41 -16.70
C ILE A 3 -4.03 -34.20 -16.67
N GLU A 4 -2.72 -34.45 -16.64
CA GLU A 4 -1.65 -33.44 -16.72
C GLU A 4 -1.71 -32.61 -18.00
N THR A 5 -2.04 -33.22 -19.14
CA THR A 5 -2.15 -32.50 -20.42
C THR A 5 -3.37 -31.58 -20.44
N ARG A 6 -4.45 -31.93 -19.73
CA ARG A 6 -5.65 -31.08 -19.62
C ARG A 6 -5.43 -29.90 -18.66
N VAL A 7 -4.72 -30.13 -17.56
CA VAL A 7 -4.36 -29.07 -16.59
C VAL A 7 -3.44 -28.03 -17.24
N ALA A 8 -2.42 -28.46 -17.98
CA ALA A 8 -1.50 -27.56 -18.68
C ALA A 8 -2.22 -26.70 -19.75
N VAL A 9 -3.17 -27.27 -20.49
CA VAL A 9 -3.96 -26.53 -21.49
C VAL A 9 -4.91 -25.52 -20.84
N GLN A 10 -5.47 -25.84 -19.67
CA GLN A 10 -6.33 -24.92 -18.92
C GLN A 10 -5.54 -23.78 -18.28
N GLN A 11 -4.33 -24.05 -17.77
CA GLN A 11 -3.45 -23.01 -17.23
C GLN A 11 -2.97 -22.04 -18.31
N ASN A 12 -2.49 -22.54 -19.45
CA ASN A 12 -2.07 -21.67 -20.56
C ASN A 12 -3.21 -20.75 -21.05
N ARG A 13 -4.47 -21.22 -21.01
CA ARG A 13 -5.63 -20.39 -21.36
C ARG A 13 -5.94 -19.33 -20.31
N LEU A 14 -5.74 -19.64 -19.04
CA LEU A 14 -5.96 -18.71 -17.94
C LEU A 14 -4.90 -17.62 -17.90
N ASP A 15 -3.63 -17.98 -18.11
CA ASP A 15 -2.51 -17.04 -18.17
C ASP A 15 -2.67 -16.08 -19.36
N GLU A 16 -3.14 -16.59 -20.50
CA GLU A 16 -3.46 -15.77 -21.67
C GLU A 16 -4.61 -14.79 -21.39
N LEU A 17 -5.68 -15.23 -20.71
CA LEU A 17 -6.78 -14.35 -20.32
C LEU A 17 -6.33 -13.27 -19.33
N ILE A 18 -5.44 -13.61 -18.39
CA ILE A 18 -4.87 -12.63 -17.45
C ILE A 18 -4.04 -11.58 -18.20
N ARG A 19 -3.21 -12.02 -19.15
CA ARG A 19 -2.42 -11.13 -20.01
C ARG A 19 -3.30 -10.20 -20.84
N GLU A 20 -4.33 -10.73 -21.50
CA GLU A 20 -5.30 -9.94 -22.27
C GLU A 20 -5.99 -8.87 -21.41
N MET A 21 -6.36 -9.22 -20.16
CA MET A 21 -6.99 -8.28 -19.23
C MET A 21 -6.00 -7.18 -18.76
N GLN A 22 -4.72 -7.52 -18.57
CA GLN A 22 -3.68 -6.53 -18.24
C GLN A 22 -3.43 -5.56 -19.38
N GLU A 23 -3.33 -6.06 -20.61
CA GLU A 23 -3.15 -5.22 -21.81
C GLU A 23 -4.34 -4.30 -22.05
N GLY A 24 -5.56 -4.77 -21.78
CA GLY A 24 -6.76 -3.92 -21.80
C GLY A 24 -6.68 -2.79 -20.77
N LEU A 25 -6.18 -3.06 -19.56
CA LEU A 25 -6.00 -2.03 -18.53
C LEU A 25 -4.95 -0.98 -18.94
N GLU A 26 -3.87 -1.38 -19.59
CA GLU A 26 -2.86 -0.44 -20.10
C GLU A 26 -3.44 0.49 -21.17
N ARG A 27 -4.23 -0.05 -22.11
CA ARG A 27 -4.95 0.77 -23.11
C ARG A 27 -5.89 1.78 -22.45
N ILE A 28 -6.63 1.37 -21.43
CA ILE A 28 -7.52 2.26 -20.68
C ILE A 28 -6.74 3.37 -19.95
N HIS A 29 -5.53 3.09 -19.44
CA HIS A 29 -4.72 4.12 -18.78
C HIS A 29 -4.24 5.19 -19.79
N VAL A 30 -3.88 4.79 -21.00
CA VAL A 30 -3.50 5.72 -22.07
C VAL A 30 -4.70 6.60 -22.46
N ASP A 31 -5.87 6.00 -22.68
CA ASP A 31 -7.08 6.74 -23.03
C ASP A 31 -7.52 7.70 -21.90
N LEU A 32 -7.31 7.31 -20.64
CA LEU A 32 -7.63 8.14 -19.47
C LEU A 32 -6.69 9.34 -19.35
N ASP A 33 -5.39 9.17 -19.59
CA ASP A 33 -4.42 10.26 -19.57
C ASP A 33 -4.78 11.29 -20.66
N GLU A 34 -5.10 10.82 -21.87
CA GLU A 34 -5.56 11.70 -22.95
C GLU A 34 -6.88 12.41 -22.59
N LEU A 35 -7.81 11.72 -21.93
CA LEU A 35 -9.07 12.33 -21.47
C LEU A 35 -8.85 13.42 -20.41
N GLN A 36 -7.84 13.27 -19.54
CA GLN A 36 -7.49 14.26 -18.52
C GLN A 36 -6.81 15.51 -19.10
N GLN A 37 -6.19 15.39 -20.27
CA GLN A 37 -5.58 16.52 -20.99
C GLN A 37 -6.61 17.48 -21.61
N GLY A 38 -7.90 17.14 -21.56
CA GLY A 38 -8.99 17.99 -22.06
C GLY A 38 -9.06 18.02 -23.59
N PRO A 39 -9.27 16.87 -24.26
CA PRO A 39 -9.37 16.80 -25.71
C PRO A 39 -10.68 17.45 -26.20
N ASP A 40 -10.81 17.63 -27.52
CA ASP A 40 -12.05 18.16 -28.09
C ASP A 40 -13.27 17.27 -27.75
N PRO A 41 -14.51 17.81 -27.72
CA PRO A 41 -15.68 17.08 -27.25
C PRO A 41 -15.99 15.78 -27.99
N ASP A 42 -15.67 15.69 -29.28
CA ASP A 42 -15.88 14.50 -30.08
C ASP A 42 -14.84 13.43 -29.74
N ARG A 43 -13.57 13.83 -29.57
CA ARG A 43 -12.49 12.97 -29.09
C ARG A 43 -12.73 12.50 -27.65
N HIS A 44 -13.23 13.37 -26.77
CA HIS A 44 -13.62 13.03 -25.39
C HIS A 44 -14.65 11.90 -25.36
N ARG A 45 -15.73 12.02 -26.15
CA ARG A 45 -16.77 10.99 -26.26
C ARG A 45 -16.23 9.70 -26.87
N ALA A 46 -15.30 9.79 -27.82
CA ALA A 46 -14.66 8.63 -28.43
C ALA A 46 -13.80 7.86 -27.41
N LEU A 47 -12.97 8.55 -26.63
CA LEU A 47 -12.14 7.97 -25.57
C LEU A 47 -12.99 7.32 -24.47
N ALA A 48 -14.07 7.98 -24.03
CA ALA A 48 -14.99 7.40 -23.05
C ALA A 48 -15.66 6.11 -23.56
N ARG A 49 -16.04 6.05 -24.84
CA ARG A 49 -16.59 4.84 -25.47
C ARG A 49 -15.55 3.74 -25.63
N ALA A 50 -14.31 4.09 -25.98
CA ALA A 50 -13.19 3.16 -26.11
C ALA A 50 -12.91 2.49 -24.75
N MET A 51 -12.71 3.29 -23.70
CA MET A 51 -12.50 2.78 -22.35
C MET A 51 -13.67 1.90 -21.86
N LYS A 52 -14.92 2.31 -22.10
CA LYS A 52 -16.09 1.49 -21.74
C LYS A 52 -16.08 0.13 -22.45
N THR A 53 -15.67 0.11 -23.71
CA THR A 53 -15.58 -1.13 -24.51
C THR A 53 -14.48 -2.04 -23.98
N GLU A 54 -13.31 -1.50 -23.67
CA GLU A 54 -12.20 -2.24 -23.08
C GLU A 54 -12.56 -2.80 -21.70
N VAL A 55 -13.19 -2.01 -20.82
CA VAL A 55 -13.65 -2.49 -19.50
C VAL A 55 -14.71 -3.58 -19.64
N ALA A 56 -15.63 -3.47 -20.60
CA ALA A 56 -16.60 -4.52 -20.88
C ALA A 56 -15.95 -5.81 -21.43
N GLY A 57 -14.88 -5.67 -22.21
CA GLY A 57 -14.04 -6.77 -22.68
C GLY A 57 -13.34 -7.50 -21.52
N ILE A 58 -12.69 -6.74 -20.63
CA ILE A 58 -12.06 -7.26 -19.41
C ILE A 58 -13.09 -7.98 -18.53
N ARG A 59 -14.27 -7.39 -18.33
CA ARG A 59 -15.38 -8.04 -17.61
C ARG A 59 -15.77 -9.37 -18.24
N GLY A 60 -15.85 -9.44 -19.57
CA GLY A 60 -16.15 -10.66 -20.30
C GLY A 60 -15.08 -11.74 -20.08
N SER A 61 -13.80 -11.37 -20.11
CA SER A 61 -12.69 -12.27 -19.81
C SER A 61 -12.67 -12.70 -18.34
N ALA A 62 -13.00 -11.82 -17.40
CA ALA A 62 -13.13 -12.13 -15.98
C ALA A 62 -14.25 -13.15 -15.70
N VAL A 63 -15.40 -13.03 -16.39
CA VAL A 63 -16.48 -14.03 -16.29
C VAL A 63 -16.03 -15.39 -16.82
N LYS A 64 -15.32 -15.42 -17.96
CA LYS A 64 -14.77 -16.67 -18.52
C LYS A 64 -13.71 -17.31 -17.60
N ALA A 65 -12.93 -16.49 -16.90
CA ALA A 65 -11.89 -16.92 -15.99
C ALA A 65 -12.39 -17.24 -14.57
N GLY A 66 -13.63 -16.88 -14.22
CA GLY A 66 -14.20 -17.09 -12.90
C GLY A 66 -13.70 -16.12 -11.83
N PHE A 67 -13.44 -14.86 -12.20
CA PHE A 67 -12.94 -13.81 -11.29
C PHE A 67 -14.06 -12.84 -10.88
N PRO A 68 -14.83 -13.13 -9.81
CA PRO A 68 -15.99 -12.33 -9.42
C PRO A 68 -15.60 -10.92 -8.96
N GLU A 69 -14.48 -10.73 -8.25
CA GLU A 69 -14.07 -9.39 -7.81
C GLU A 69 -13.58 -8.50 -8.96
N VAL A 70 -13.03 -9.10 -10.02
CA VAL A 70 -12.65 -8.37 -11.24
C VAL A 70 -13.90 -7.95 -12.00
N LYS A 71 -14.89 -8.84 -12.12
CA LYS A 71 -16.17 -8.55 -12.75
C LYS A 71 -16.90 -7.39 -12.06
N GLU A 72 -17.04 -7.43 -10.74
CA GLU A 72 -17.70 -6.39 -9.95
C GLU A 72 -16.98 -5.04 -10.10
N ALA A 73 -15.65 -5.04 -9.99
CA ALA A 73 -14.86 -3.82 -10.19
C ALA A 73 -15.02 -3.23 -11.61
N CYS A 74 -15.18 -4.08 -12.64
CA CYS A 74 -15.47 -3.61 -13.99
C CYS A 74 -16.88 -3.00 -14.12
N GLU A 75 -17.88 -3.54 -13.42
CA GLU A 75 -19.25 -2.99 -13.42
C GLU A 75 -19.28 -1.59 -12.79
N ASP A 76 -18.59 -1.41 -11.65
CA ASP A 76 -18.43 -0.11 -11.01
C ASP A 76 -17.69 0.89 -11.92
N ALA A 77 -16.62 0.45 -12.58
CA ALA A 77 -15.84 1.31 -13.46
C ALA A 77 -16.63 1.74 -14.72
N ILE A 78 -17.52 0.89 -15.25
CA ILE A 78 -18.39 1.27 -16.38
C ILE A 78 -19.29 2.45 -15.99
N LEU A 79 -19.88 2.43 -14.80
CA LEU A 79 -20.72 3.53 -14.30
C LEU A 79 -19.92 4.83 -14.14
N LEU A 80 -18.67 4.73 -13.68
CA LEU A 80 -17.77 5.88 -13.58
C LEU A 80 -17.36 6.43 -14.95
N ILE A 81 -17.08 5.57 -15.92
CA ILE A 81 -16.77 6.01 -17.30
C ILE A 81 -17.98 6.71 -17.92
N GLU A 82 -19.20 6.20 -17.69
CA GLU A 82 -20.42 6.86 -18.15
C GLU A 82 -20.59 8.24 -17.51
N SER A 83 -20.30 8.37 -16.22
CA SER A 83 -20.33 9.67 -15.55
C SER A 83 -19.30 10.66 -16.10
N VAL A 84 -18.16 10.16 -16.62
CA VAL A 84 -17.04 10.95 -17.17
C VAL A 84 -17.14 11.15 -18.70
N GLY A 85 -18.11 10.50 -19.38
CA GLY A 85 -18.18 10.48 -20.86
C GLY A 85 -18.88 11.66 -21.56
N ASP A 86 -19.64 12.47 -20.83
CA ASP A 86 -20.34 13.66 -21.34
C ASP A 86 -19.50 14.96 -21.21
N PRO A 87 -18.87 15.49 -22.26
CA PRO A 87 -17.97 16.65 -22.16
C PRO A 87 -18.62 17.93 -21.62
N ASP A 88 -19.95 18.02 -21.63
CA ASP A 88 -20.71 19.23 -21.26
C ASP A 88 -21.15 19.23 -19.77
N ALA A 89 -20.98 18.11 -19.07
CA ALA A 89 -21.26 18.01 -17.64
C ALA A 89 -20.25 18.86 -16.83
N ARG A 90 -20.73 19.67 -15.87
CA ARG A 90 -19.88 20.42 -14.92
C ARG A 90 -19.16 19.45 -13.98
N ARG A 91 -18.06 18.86 -14.45
CA ARG A 91 -17.30 17.87 -13.68
C ARG A 91 -16.27 18.50 -12.79
N GLY A 92 -16.16 17.95 -11.59
CA GLY A 92 -15.05 18.23 -10.70
C GLY A 92 -13.89 17.27 -10.94
N VAL A 93 -12.70 17.68 -10.50
CA VAL A 93 -11.50 16.81 -10.38
C VAL A 93 -11.81 15.50 -9.62
N GLY A 94 -12.85 15.49 -8.79
CA GLY A 94 -13.34 14.32 -8.04
C GLY A 94 -13.86 13.17 -8.91
N ASP A 95 -14.48 13.44 -10.06
CA ASP A 95 -15.08 12.39 -10.91
C ASP A 95 -13.99 11.58 -11.64
N TYR A 96 -12.96 12.27 -12.12
CA TYR A 96 -11.76 11.64 -12.71
C TYR A 96 -10.97 10.87 -11.66
N LEU A 97 -10.86 11.41 -10.44
CA LEU A 97 -10.20 10.70 -9.34
C LEU A 97 -10.96 9.43 -8.93
N ALA A 98 -12.30 9.45 -8.96
CA ALA A 98 -13.13 8.27 -8.74
C ALA A 98 -12.90 7.21 -9.83
N LEU A 99 -12.82 7.62 -11.10
CA LEU A 99 -12.50 6.74 -12.22
C LEU A 99 -11.09 6.11 -12.08
N CYS A 100 -10.06 6.90 -11.75
CA CYS A 100 -8.71 6.39 -11.49
C CYS A 100 -8.71 5.33 -10.36
N LYS A 101 -9.47 5.58 -9.29
CA LYS A 101 -9.62 4.61 -8.18
C LYS A 101 -10.35 3.34 -8.62
N GLY A 102 -11.40 3.48 -9.43
CA GLY A 102 -12.14 2.34 -10.00
C GLY A 102 -11.25 1.43 -10.85
N LEU A 103 -10.44 2.02 -11.74
CA LEU A 103 -9.48 1.28 -12.57
C LEU A 103 -8.35 0.65 -11.73
N GLY A 104 -7.91 1.35 -10.67
CA GLY A 104 -7.00 0.80 -9.68
C GLY A 104 -7.55 -0.46 -8.99
N ARG A 105 -8.86 -0.48 -8.67
CA ARG A 105 -9.55 -1.63 -8.07
C ARG A 105 -9.58 -2.84 -9.03
N ILE A 106 -9.84 -2.62 -10.33
CA ILE A 106 -9.77 -3.70 -11.33
C ILE A 106 -8.38 -4.31 -11.36
N ARG A 107 -7.33 -3.47 -11.43
CA ARG A 107 -5.94 -3.93 -11.46
C ARG A 107 -5.57 -4.73 -10.21
N GLN A 108 -5.93 -4.24 -9.03
CA GLN A 108 -5.67 -4.94 -7.76
C GLN A 108 -6.40 -6.28 -7.69
N SER A 109 -7.68 -6.34 -8.07
CA SER A 109 -8.44 -7.58 -8.15
C SER A 109 -7.83 -8.58 -9.15
N LEU A 110 -7.34 -8.10 -10.29
CA LEU A 110 -6.69 -8.95 -11.29
C LEU A 110 -5.33 -9.48 -10.80
N THR A 111 -4.54 -8.65 -10.11
CA THR A 111 -3.29 -9.08 -9.49
C THR A 111 -3.52 -10.12 -8.39
N ARG A 112 -4.58 -9.97 -7.59
CA ARG A 112 -4.99 -10.98 -6.59
C ARG A 112 -5.41 -12.29 -7.26
N ALA A 113 -6.24 -12.21 -8.29
CA ALA A 113 -6.69 -13.38 -9.05
C ALA A 113 -5.52 -14.14 -9.71
N ALA A 114 -4.53 -13.42 -10.24
CA ALA A 114 -3.31 -14.00 -10.80
C ALA A 114 -2.40 -14.64 -9.73
N ALA A 115 -2.29 -14.01 -8.54
CA ALA A 115 -1.51 -14.55 -7.42
C ALA A 115 -2.15 -15.79 -6.78
N MET A 116 -3.48 -15.91 -6.85
CA MET A 116 -4.28 -17.04 -6.37
C MET A 116 -4.32 -18.24 -7.33
N ASN A 117 -3.49 -18.25 -8.38
CA ASN A 117 -3.34 -19.39 -9.28
C ASN A 117 -2.04 -20.22 -9.03
N PRO A 118 -1.80 -20.77 -7.81
CA PRO A 118 -0.74 -21.74 -7.63
C PRO A 118 -1.18 -23.07 -8.26
N ARG A 119 -0.42 -23.50 -9.26
CA ARG A 119 -0.28 -24.88 -9.77
C ARG A 119 -1.31 -25.87 -9.23
N GLY A 120 -2.40 -26.05 -9.99
CA GLY A 120 -3.29 -27.20 -9.88
C GLY A 120 -4.09 -27.29 -8.59
N THR A 121 -5.19 -26.53 -8.50
CA THR A 121 -6.31 -26.92 -7.63
C THR A 121 -7.58 -26.92 -8.46
N SER A 122 -8.21 -28.09 -8.53
CA SER A 122 -9.41 -28.37 -9.31
C SER A 122 -10.56 -27.44 -8.93
N VAL A 123 -11.09 -26.73 -9.93
CA VAL A 123 -12.35 -25.99 -9.87
C VAL A 123 -13.47 -27.03 -9.76
N CYS A 124 -13.85 -27.41 -8.53
CA CYS A 124 -15.16 -28.00 -8.22
C CYS A 124 -15.54 -28.08 -6.72
N ASP A 125 -14.69 -27.68 -5.76
CA ASP A 125 -15.05 -27.75 -4.32
C ASP A 125 -15.33 -26.40 -3.63
N PHE A 126 -15.35 -25.28 -4.34
CA PHE A 126 -15.58 -23.95 -3.74
C PHE A 126 -17.06 -23.55 -3.55
N VAL A 127 -17.95 -24.51 -3.25
CA VAL A 127 -19.31 -24.19 -2.75
C VAL A 127 -19.46 -24.47 -1.25
N LYS A 128 -18.36 -24.76 -0.54
CA LYS A 128 -18.36 -24.80 0.92
C LYS A 128 -17.08 -24.18 1.50
N ASP A 129 -16.99 -22.87 1.39
CA ASP A 129 -16.45 -22.00 2.44
C ASP A 129 -16.73 -20.55 2.04
N ALA A 130 -17.87 -20.05 2.50
CA ALA A 130 -18.07 -18.61 2.54
C ALA A 130 -17.00 -18.02 3.47
N PRO A 131 -16.28 -16.95 3.11
CA PRO A 131 -15.41 -16.27 4.05
C PRO A 131 -16.27 -15.87 5.26
N ALA A 132 -15.82 -16.23 6.45
CA ALA A 132 -16.50 -15.96 7.70
C ALA A 132 -16.88 -14.48 7.82
N THR A 133 -18.13 -14.11 7.54
CA THR A 133 -18.62 -12.75 7.78
C THR A 133 -18.75 -12.55 9.30
N ILE A 134 -18.11 -11.51 9.83
CA ILE A 134 -18.22 -11.11 11.24
C ILE A 134 -19.09 -9.85 11.26
N THR A 135 -20.06 -9.79 12.17
CA THR A 135 -20.86 -8.58 12.31
C THR A 135 -19.96 -7.41 12.71
N THR A 136 -20.15 -6.25 12.09
CA THR A 136 -19.34 -5.06 12.36
C THR A 136 -19.34 -4.70 13.85
N ASN A 137 -20.48 -4.89 14.54
CA ASN A 137 -20.60 -4.71 15.99
C ASN A 137 -19.83 -5.77 16.81
N GLY A 138 -19.83 -7.03 16.38
CA GLY A 138 -19.07 -8.11 17.04
C GLY A 138 -17.56 -7.89 16.90
N LEU A 139 -17.11 -7.43 15.74
CA LEU A 139 -15.73 -7.06 15.48
C LEU A 139 -15.29 -5.86 16.32
N LEU A 140 -16.08 -4.77 16.35
CA LEU A 140 -15.78 -3.60 17.18
C LEU A 140 -15.68 -3.97 18.67
N ALA A 141 -16.60 -4.79 19.19
CA ALA A 141 -16.55 -5.26 20.56
C ALA A 141 -15.31 -6.13 20.85
N ALA A 142 -14.82 -6.90 19.88
CA ALA A 142 -13.58 -7.65 20.02
C ALA A 142 -12.34 -6.74 19.99
N LEU A 143 -12.32 -5.75 19.10
CA LEU A 143 -11.23 -4.78 18.97
C LEU A 143 -11.11 -3.87 20.20
N HIS A 144 -12.23 -3.39 20.77
CA HIS A 144 -12.21 -2.61 22.01
C HIS A 144 -11.76 -3.45 23.21
N ARG A 145 -12.18 -4.72 23.32
CA ARG A 145 -11.66 -5.63 24.36
C ARG A 145 -10.16 -5.88 24.22
N LEU A 146 -9.68 -6.02 22.98
CA LEU A 146 -8.25 -6.11 22.70
C LEU A 146 -7.53 -4.82 23.13
N GLN A 147 -8.11 -3.65 22.84
CA GLN A 147 -7.57 -2.34 23.23
C GLN A 147 -7.51 -2.16 24.76
N GLU A 148 -8.56 -2.56 25.48
CA GLU A 148 -8.62 -2.53 26.94
C GLU A 148 -7.56 -3.46 27.56
N SER A 149 -7.43 -4.68 27.04
CA SER A 149 -6.43 -5.65 27.50
C SER A 149 -4.99 -5.16 27.28
N ARG A 150 -4.76 -4.39 26.20
CA ARG A 150 -3.46 -3.79 25.89
C ARG A 150 -3.21 -2.48 26.63
N SER A 151 -4.24 -1.70 26.96
CA SER A 151 -4.10 -0.47 27.73
C SER A 151 -3.65 -0.73 29.18
N ALA A 152 -3.90 -1.95 29.69
CA ALA A 152 -3.36 -2.43 30.96
C ALA A 152 -1.89 -2.90 30.86
N SER A 153 -1.39 -3.18 29.65
CA SER A 153 0.01 -3.45 29.35
C SER A 153 0.74 -2.13 29.04
N ALA A 154 1.93 -1.93 29.58
CA ALA A 154 2.67 -0.65 29.52
C ALA A 154 3.16 -0.23 28.11
N THR A 155 2.78 -0.95 27.06
CA THR A 155 3.18 -0.73 25.66
C THR A 155 2.16 0.17 24.96
N ARG A 156 2.44 1.48 24.98
CA ARG A 156 1.47 2.55 24.69
C ARG A 156 1.60 3.19 23.31
N ASN A 157 2.20 2.49 22.33
CA ASN A 157 2.57 3.10 21.04
C ASN A 157 1.97 2.38 19.80
N GLY A 158 1.00 1.48 19.99
CA GLY A 158 0.32 0.79 18.89
C GLY A 158 -0.70 1.68 18.18
N HIS A 159 -0.34 2.23 17.02
CA HIS A 159 -1.26 3.02 16.17
C HIS A 159 -2.16 2.16 15.26
N LEU A 160 -1.88 0.86 15.11
CA LEU A 160 -2.65 0.01 14.18
C LEU A 160 -4.05 -0.27 14.73
N LEU A 161 -4.16 -0.64 15.99
CA LEU A 161 -5.44 -0.98 16.59
C LEU A 161 -6.43 0.21 16.58
N PRO A 162 -6.04 1.44 16.97
CA PRO A 162 -6.89 2.62 16.78
C PRO A 162 -7.30 2.87 15.33
N ALA A 163 -6.36 2.76 14.38
CA ALA A 163 -6.66 2.96 12.96
C ALA A 163 -7.62 1.90 12.40
N VAL A 164 -7.49 0.65 12.85
CA VAL A 164 -8.40 -0.45 12.51
C VAL A 164 -9.79 -0.20 13.10
N ILE A 165 -9.88 0.24 14.37
CA ILE A 165 -11.15 0.59 15.01
C ILE A 165 -11.85 1.71 14.24
N GLU A 166 -11.16 2.83 13.99
CA GLU A 166 -11.71 3.96 13.24
C GLU A 166 -12.21 3.52 11.86
N ARG A 167 -11.45 2.65 11.17
CA ARG A 167 -11.83 2.16 9.86
C ARG A 167 -13.09 1.27 9.90
N VAL A 168 -13.24 0.44 10.93
CA VAL A 168 -14.43 -0.40 11.12
C VAL A 168 -15.63 0.46 11.57
N GLU A 169 -15.42 1.50 12.37
CA GLU A 169 -16.45 2.48 12.72
C GLU A 169 -16.96 3.23 11.48
N GLN A 170 -16.08 3.67 10.59
CA GLN A 170 -16.46 4.29 9.31
C GLN A 170 -17.28 3.34 8.42
N LEU A 171 -17.04 2.02 8.47
CA LEU A 171 -17.86 1.04 7.75
C LEU A 171 -19.26 0.93 8.36
N LYS A 172 -19.34 0.94 9.69
CA LYS A 172 -20.62 0.97 10.42
C LYS A 172 -21.44 2.22 10.09
N GLU A 173 -20.81 3.40 10.07
CA GLU A 173 -21.47 4.66 9.70
C GLU A 173 -22.01 4.64 8.26
N LYS A 174 -21.38 3.88 7.37
CA LYS A 174 -21.82 3.67 5.98
C LYS A 174 -22.88 2.58 5.82
N GLY A 175 -23.39 2.02 6.92
CA GLY A 175 -24.44 0.99 6.91
C GLY A 175 -23.95 -0.42 6.60
N VAL A 176 -22.64 -0.69 6.70
CA VAL A 176 -22.09 -2.04 6.51
C VAL A 176 -22.27 -2.85 7.79
N GLU A 177 -23.24 -3.77 7.80
CA GLU A 177 -23.55 -4.61 8.97
C GLU A 177 -22.60 -5.82 9.14
N GLU A 178 -21.98 -6.27 8.04
CA GLU A 178 -21.06 -7.40 8.03
C GLU A 178 -19.69 -6.99 7.47
N CYS A 179 -18.64 -7.22 8.25
CA CYS A 179 -17.27 -7.08 7.80
C CYS A 179 -16.79 -8.42 7.22
N ASN A 180 -16.37 -8.39 5.96
CA ASN A 180 -15.67 -9.51 5.34
C ASN A 180 -14.27 -9.62 5.97
N GLY A 181 -13.91 -10.79 6.51
CA GLY A 181 -12.57 -11.05 7.04
C GLY A 181 -11.44 -10.77 6.04
N MET A 182 -11.72 -10.81 4.73
CA MET A 182 -10.77 -10.39 3.69
C MET A 182 -10.40 -8.90 3.77
N PHE A 183 -11.32 -8.00 4.11
CA PHE A 183 -11.02 -6.56 4.24
C PHE A 183 -10.02 -6.31 5.37
N LEU A 184 -10.22 -6.95 6.52
CA LEU A 184 -9.32 -6.79 7.65
C LEU A 184 -7.96 -7.42 7.35
N LYS A 185 -7.94 -8.58 6.69
CA LYS A 185 -6.69 -9.22 6.25
C LYS A 185 -5.90 -8.33 5.28
N GLU A 186 -6.57 -7.71 4.31
CA GLU A 186 -5.92 -6.77 3.37
C GLU A 186 -5.32 -5.56 4.08
N LEU A 187 -6.01 -5.00 5.07
CA LEU A 187 -5.50 -3.90 5.88
C LEU A 187 -4.26 -4.30 6.69
N LEU A 188 -4.28 -5.49 7.29
CA LEU A 188 -3.14 -6.03 8.03
C LEU A 188 -1.94 -6.34 7.11
N ASP A 189 -2.21 -6.88 5.91
CA ASP A 189 -1.18 -7.16 4.91
C ASP A 189 -0.55 -5.89 4.36
N GLU A 190 -1.35 -4.84 4.10
CA GLU A 190 -0.86 -3.53 3.69
C GLU A 190 0.03 -2.90 4.77
N SER A 191 -0.41 -2.95 6.03
CA SER A 191 0.41 -2.49 7.17
C SER A 191 1.71 -3.28 7.25
N SER A 192 1.66 -4.60 7.13
CA SER A 192 2.85 -5.46 7.19
C SER A 192 3.87 -5.13 6.11
N LYS A 193 3.42 -4.79 4.90
CA LYS A 193 4.31 -4.41 3.79
C LYS A 193 5.03 -3.09 4.06
N LYS A 194 4.31 -2.07 4.51
CA LYS A 194 4.88 -0.75 4.82
C LYS A 194 5.90 -0.82 5.95
N GLU A 195 5.59 -1.59 6.98
CA GLU A 195 6.49 -1.80 8.11
C GLU A 195 7.76 -2.57 7.71
N ALA A 196 7.62 -3.62 6.90
CA ALA A 196 8.76 -4.39 6.40
C ALA A 196 9.69 -3.54 5.52
N GLU A 197 9.11 -2.75 4.59
CA GLU A 197 9.88 -1.82 3.77
C GLU A 197 10.63 -0.79 4.64
N PHE A 198 9.95 -0.24 5.65
CA PHE A 198 10.59 0.71 6.56
C PHE A 198 11.78 0.10 7.32
N VAL A 199 11.64 -1.11 7.86
CA VAL A 199 12.72 -1.81 8.57
C VAL A 199 13.91 -2.05 7.63
N GLU A 200 13.67 -2.53 6.41
CA GLU A 200 14.72 -2.79 5.43
C GLU A 200 15.48 -1.51 5.05
N ILE A 201 14.76 -0.42 4.80
CA ILE A 201 15.37 0.87 4.50
C ILE A 201 16.13 1.40 5.72
N ALA A 202 15.59 1.29 6.93
CA ALA A 202 16.24 1.75 8.15
C ALA A 202 17.57 1.01 8.43
N GLN A 203 17.58 -0.31 8.23
CA GLN A 203 18.78 -1.15 8.38
C GLN A 203 19.90 -0.76 7.41
N THR A 204 19.55 -0.22 6.24
CA THR A 204 20.54 0.18 5.23
C THR A 204 20.96 1.65 5.39
N GLN A 205 20.00 2.55 5.58
CA GLN A 205 20.23 3.99 5.54
C GLN A 205 20.79 4.54 6.85
N ILE A 206 20.38 4.02 8.02
CA ILE A 206 20.89 4.51 9.31
C ILE A 206 22.42 4.32 9.42
N PRO A 207 22.98 3.12 9.13
CA PRO A 207 24.43 2.93 9.12
C PRO A 207 25.16 3.82 8.11
N ALA A 208 24.60 4.03 6.91
CA ALA A 208 25.21 4.90 5.89
C ALA A 208 25.36 6.35 6.36
N ILE A 209 24.39 6.88 7.12
CA ILE A 209 24.50 8.21 7.73
C ILE A 209 25.57 8.24 8.80
N ILE A 210 25.62 7.22 9.67
CA ILE A 210 26.64 7.12 10.71
C ILE A 210 28.04 7.17 10.09
N GLU A 211 28.27 6.44 8.99
CA GLU A 211 29.55 6.46 8.28
C GLU A 211 29.92 7.85 7.74
N VAL A 212 28.94 8.60 7.24
CA VAL A 212 29.15 9.93 6.66
C VAL A 212 29.30 11.02 7.74
N VAL A 213 28.70 10.83 8.91
CA VAL A 213 28.86 11.71 10.08
C VAL A 213 30.19 11.46 10.81
N GLY A 214 30.74 10.24 10.73
CA GLY A 214 31.99 9.85 11.39
C GLY A 214 33.21 10.76 11.13
N PRO A 215 33.51 11.13 9.87
CA PRO A 215 34.50 12.16 9.50
C PRO A 215 34.32 13.48 10.24
N LEU A 216 33.09 14.01 10.26
CA LEU A 216 32.75 15.30 10.88
C LEU A 216 32.91 15.25 12.40
N LYS A 217 32.61 14.10 13.03
CA LYS A 217 32.88 13.86 14.45
C LYS A 217 34.37 14.00 14.78
N ARG A 218 35.26 13.53 13.91
CA ARG A 218 36.73 13.60 14.07
C ARG A 218 37.31 14.98 13.75
N GLY A 219 36.49 15.95 13.33
CA GLY A 219 36.93 17.29 12.95
C GLY A 219 37.58 17.33 11.56
N GLU A 220 37.29 16.35 10.70
CA GLU A 220 37.73 16.37 9.31
C GLU A 220 37.16 17.61 8.60
N ARG A 221 38.00 18.29 7.81
CA ARG A 221 37.58 19.49 7.09
C ARG A 221 36.60 19.12 6.00
N TRP A 222 35.62 19.99 5.78
CA TRP A 222 34.70 19.84 4.66
C TRP A 222 35.48 19.81 3.33
N SER A 223 35.19 18.82 2.50
CA SER A 223 35.81 18.59 1.19
C SER A 223 34.73 18.27 0.16
N ASP A 224 35.05 18.41 -1.12
CA ASP A 224 34.10 18.10 -2.21
C ASP A 224 33.68 16.63 -2.19
N GLN A 225 34.62 15.71 -1.89
CA GLN A 225 34.34 14.29 -1.74
C GLN A 225 33.37 14.00 -0.58
N LEU A 226 33.53 14.69 0.57
CA LEU A 226 32.60 14.54 1.69
C LEU A 226 31.24 15.13 1.35
N ALA A 227 31.20 16.24 0.62
CA ALA A 227 29.97 16.88 0.16
C ALA A 227 29.16 15.97 -0.77
N ASP A 228 29.82 15.27 -1.69
CA ASP A 228 29.16 14.34 -2.61
C ASP A 228 28.57 13.13 -1.88
N ARG A 229 29.32 12.55 -0.94
CA ARG A 229 28.81 11.47 -0.06
C ARG A 229 27.62 11.92 0.78
N PHE A 230 27.68 13.15 1.33
CA PHE A 230 26.56 13.74 2.08
C PHE A 230 25.31 13.89 1.22
N ARG A 231 25.48 14.38 -0.02
CA ARG A 231 24.37 14.60 -0.97
C ARG A 231 23.70 13.28 -1.36
N GLU A 232 24.48 12.24 -1.60
CA GLU A 232 23.99 10.89 -1.89
C GLU A 232 23.18 10.32 -0.72
N VAL A 233 23.71 10.41 0.50
CA VAL A 233 23.03 9.91 1.71
C VAL A 233 21.77 10.71 2.02
N ILE A 234 21.80 12.04 1.91
CA ILE A 234 20.61 12.89 2.11
C ILE A 234 19.53 12.55 1.08
N GLY A 235 19.91 12.35 -0.19
CA GLY A 235 19.00 11.94 -1.24
C GLY A 235 18.26 10.65 -0.89
N ARG A 236 18.99 9.64 -0.38
CA ARG A 236 18.40 8.36 0.05
C ARG A 236 17.63 8.46 1.37
N PHE A 237 18.03 9.35 2.27
CA PHE A 237 17.35 9.55 3.56
C PHE A 237 15.92 10.06 3.40
N SER A 238 15.63 10.82 2.34
CA SER A 238 14.26 11.23 2.02
C SER A 238 13.32 10.02 1.93
N ARG A 239 13.78 8.91 1.34
CA ARG A 239 13.03 7.66 1.25
C ARG A 239 12.83 7.00 2.63
N LEU A 240 13.83 7.04 3.51
CA LEU A 240 13.70 6.56 4.89
C LEU A 240 12.63 7.36 5.65
N LEU A 241 12.63 8.68 5.51
CA LEU A 241 11.63 9.54 6.15
C LEU A 241 10.22 9.28 5.60
N SER A 242 10.05 9.18 4.29
CA SER A 242 8.76 8.86 3.67
C SER A 242 8.23 7.50 4.12
N SER A 243 9.08 6.47 4.10
CA SER A 243 8.71 5.13 4.53
C SER A 243 8.33 5.08 6.02
N ALA A 244 9.05 5.80 6.88
CA ALA A 244 8.68 5.94 8.29
C ALA A 244 7.32 6.63 8.48
N LYS A 245 7.00 7.65 7.66
CA LYS A 245 5.69 8.33 7.70
C LYS A 245 4.58 7.43 7.19
N GLU A 246 4.80 6.70 6.10
CA GLU A 246 3.81 5.77 5.53
C GLU A 246 3.50 4.60 6.45
N ALA A 247 4.50 4.11 7.18
CA ALA A 247 4.34 3.06 8.19
C ALA A 247 3.81 3.58 9.54
N ASP A 248 3.56 4.89 9.67
CA ASP A 248 3.16 5.57 10.91
C ASP A 248 4.11 5.26 12.09
N ALA A 249 5.41 5.28 11.78
CA ALA A 249 6.47 4.97 12.74
C ALA A 249 6.82 6.22 13.58
N PRO A 250 6.93 6.13 14.92
CA PRO A 250 7.24 7.26 15.78
C PRO A 250 8.63 7.86 15.51
N GLN A 251 9.54 7.09 14.90
CA GLN A 251 10.87 7.50 14.51
C GLN A 251 10.85 8.57 13.39
N SER A 252 9.74 8.72 12.67
CA SER A 252 9.55 9.75 11.63
C SER A 252 9.84 11.17 12.15
N VAL A 253 9.46 11.49 13.39
CA VAL A 253 9.71 12.81 14.01
C VAL A 253 11.21 13.06 14.20
N PHE A 254 11.94 12.05 14.65
CA PHE A 254 13.40 12.14 14.78
C PHE A 254 14.06 12.30 13.41
N PHE A 255 13.61 11.54 12.41
CA PHE A 255 14.16 11.64 11.05
C PHE A 255 13.88 12.99 10.41
N ASP A 256 12.71 13.57 10.62
CA ASP A 256 12.37 14.91 10.12
C ASP A 256 13.35 15.97 10.68
N GLY A 257 13.58 15.94 12.00
CA GLY A 257 14.57 16.81 12.65
C GLY A 257 16.01 16.55 12.19
N LEU A 258 16.37 15.28 11.98
CA LEU A 258 17.69 14.90 11.47
C LEU A 258 17.89 15.39 10.03
N MET A 259 16.88 15.30 9.18
CA MET A 259 16.95 15.80 7.81
C MET A 259 17.18 17.32 7.77
N GLY A 260 16.48 18.07 8.62
CA GLY A 260 16.75 19.49 8.83
C GLY A 260 18.19 19.76 9.27
N PHE A 261 18.69 19.00 10.26
CA PHE A 261 20.06 19.11 10.75
C PHE A 261 21.10 18.82 9.65
N LEU A 262 20.97 17.70 8.93
CA LEU A 262 21.89 17.29 7.87
C LEU A 262 21.91 18.30 6.71
N THR A 263 20.74 18.87 6.38
CA THR A 263 20.64 19.93 5.36
C THR A 263 21.39 21.19 5.78
N LEU A 264 21.29 21.61 7.04
CA LEU A 264 22.02 22.78 7.56
C LEU A 264 23.53 22.56 7.59
N VAL A 265 23.96 21.34 7.94
CA VAL A 265 25.38 20.93 7.90
C VAL A 265 25.90 20.95 6.46
N MET A 266 25.15 20.40 5.51
CA MET A 266 25.53 20.37 4.09
C MET A 266 25.67 21.77 3.50
N GLN A 267 24.82 22.72 3.91
CA GLN A 267 24.91 24.12 3.48
C GLN A 267 26.01 24.91 4.20
N GLN A 268 26.77 24.28 5.11
CA GLN A 268 27.79 24.92 5.96
C GLN A 268 27.29 26.15 6.73
N ARG A 269 25.97 26.24 6.97
CA ARG A 269 25.36 27.41 7.64
C ARG A 269 25.61 27.43 9.15
N VAL A 270 26.12 26.34 9.71
CA VAL A 270 26.32 26.17 11.14
C VAL A 270 27.66 25.49 11.40
N VAL A 271 28.44 26.05 12.33
CA VAL A 271 29.63 25.37 12.87
C VAL A 271 29.16 24.42 13.98
N VAL A 272 29.26 23.13 13.71
CA VAL A 272 28.84 22.07 14.63
C VAL A 272 30.07 21.43 15.28
N THR A 273 30.05 21.30 16.60
CA THR A 273 31.15 20.67 17.34
C THR A 273 31.11 19.15 17.22
N GLY A 274 32.28 18.49 17.30
CA GLY A 274 32.39 17.02 17.27
C GLY A 274 31.49 16.32 18.29
N ARG A 275 31.25 16.94 19.46
CA ARG A 275 30.33 16.44 20.50
C ARG A 275 28.88 16.31 20.00
N ARG A 276 28.41 17.23 19.16
CA ARG A 276 27.04 17.17 18.60
C ARG A 276 26.92 16.07 17.55
N TYR A 277 27.95 15.87 16.72
CA TYR A 277 27.99 14.73 15.80
C TYR A 277 28.02 13.39 16.53
N ALA A 278 28.77 13.28 17.64
CA ALA A 278 28.75 12.09 18.49
C ALA A 278 27.36 11.81 19.10
N ALA A 279 26.64 12.86 19.51
CA ALA A 279 25.27 12.71 20.00
C ALA A 279 24.29 12.25 18.90
N VAL A 280 24.42 12.78 17.69
CA VAL A 280 23.62 12.34 16.52
C VAL A 280 23.88 10.89 16.18
N GLU A 281 25.15 10.47 16.18
CA GLU A 281 25.55 9.07 15.95
C GLU A 281 24.98 8.12 17.02
N SER A 282 25.12 8.46 18.30
CA SER A 282 24.53 7.68 19.41
C SER A 282 23.02 7.55 19.23
N ARG A 283 22.33 8.64 18.89
CA ARG A 283 20.88 8.64 18.71
C ARG A 283 20.44 7.84 17.49
N LEU A 284 21.22 7.83 16.42
CA LEU A 284 21.00 6.99 15.25
C LEU A 284 21.13 5.50 15.58
N GLN A 285 22.13 5.12 16.37
CA GLN A 285 22.32 3.74 16.83
C GLN A 285 21.15 3.27 17.72
N GLU A 286 20.75 4.10 18.68
CA GLU A 286 19.55 3.85 19.50
C GLU A 286 18.28 3.73 18.66
N CYS A 287 18.15 4.59 17.64
CA CYS A 287 17.00 4.59 16.74
C CYS A 287 16.88 3.26 15.98
N LEU A 288 17.99 2.71 15.51
CA LEU A 288 17.96 1.39 14.84
C LEU A 288 17.42 0.30 15.77
N GLY A 289 17.84 0.27 17.03
CA GLY A 289 17.27 -0.65 18.03
C GLY A 289 15.77 -0.41 18.26
N ALA A 290 15.37 0.86 18.35
CA ALA A 290 13.97 1.24 18.51
C ALA A 290 13.09 0.86 17.31
N VAL A 291 13.62 0.88 16.08
CA VAL A 291 12.91 0.42 14.87
C VAL A 291 12.61 -1.06 14.94
N HIS A 292 13.58 -1.89 15.34
CA HIS A 292 13.36 -3.33 15.48
C HIS A 292 12.34 -3.65 16.58
N ALA A 293 12.48 -3.02 17.75
CA ALA A 293 11.53 -3.21 18.86
C ALA A 293 10.10 -2.79 18.47
N TRP A 294 9.96 -1.67 17.74
CA TRP A 294 8.68 -1.24 17.21
C TRP A 294 8.12 -2.26 16.20
N ALA A 295 8.93 -2.81 15.29
CA ALA A 295 8.47 -3.78 14.31
C ALA A 295 7.99 -5.09 14.96
N GLU A 296 8.65 -5.54 16.02
CA GLU A 296 8.22 -6.70 16.83
C GLU A 296 6.88 -6.42 17.52
N GLU A 297 6.71 -5.23 18.11
CA GLU A 297 5.45 -4.81 18.73
C GLU A 297 4.29 -4.75 17.71
N ARG A 298 4.57 -4.29 16.49
CA ARG A 298 3.61 -4.24 15.39
C ARG A 298 3.25 -5.62 14.86
N LEU A 299 4.20 -6.53 14.77
CA LEU A 299 3.94 -7.91 14.41
C LEU A 299 3.03 -8.57 15.46
N ALA A 300 3.34 -8.41 16.75
CA ALA A 300 2.51 -8.92 17.83
C ALA A 300 1.09 -8.34 17.81
N GLU A 301 0.95 -7.03 17.52
CA GLU A 301 -0.35 -6.37 17.34
C GLU A 301 -1.14 -6.97 16.17
N ARG A 302 -0.50 -7.11 15.00
CA ARG A 302 -1.15 -7.72 13.82
C ARG A 302 -1.57 -9.16 14.07
N SER A 303 -0.72 -9.96 14.71
CA SER A 303 -1.06 -11.35 15.05
C SER A 303 -2.25 -11.41 16.01
N ALA A 304 -2.33 -10.51 16.99
CA ALA A 304 -3.48 -10.43 17.88
C ALA A 304 -4.76 -10.04 17.14
N ILE A 305 -4.72 -9.03 16.26
CA ILE A 305 -5.87 -8.64 15.44
C ILE A 305 -6.26 -9.77 14.46
N GLY A 306 -5.27 -10.42 13.84
CA GLY A 306 -5.47 -11.54 12.92
C GLY A 306 -6.14 -12.74 13.60
N SER A 307 -5.76 -13.05 14.84
CA SER A 307 -6.39 -14.15 15.59
C SER A 307 -7.89 -13.95 15.86
N LEU A 308 -8.37 -12.70 15.84
CA LEU A 308 -9.81 -12.41 15.93
C LEU A 308 -10.59 -12.87 14.68
N LEU A 309 -9.90 -13.01 13.54
CA LEU A 309 -10.48 -13.53 12.30
C LEU A 309 -10.52 -15.06 12.29
N ASP A 310 -9.58 -15.69 12.99
CA ASP A 310 -9.46 -17.15 13.09
C ASP A 310 -10.33 -17.75 14.20
N MET A 311 -10.90 -16.93 15.09
CA MET A 311 -11.90 -17.35 16.08
C MET A 311 -13.27 -17.59 15.42
N LYS A 312 -13.38 -18.67 14.64
CA LYS A 312 -14.64 -19.35 14.32
C LYS A 312 -14.46 -20.87 14.32
#